data_AF-A0A5E5PR97-F1
#
_entry.id   AF-A0A5E5PR97-F1
#
_cell.length_a   1.000
_cell.length_b   1.000
_cell.length_c   1.000
_cell.angle_alpha   90.00
_cell.angle_beta   90.00
_cell.angle_gamma   90.00
#
_symmetry.space_group_name_H-M   'P 1'
#
loop_
_entity.id
_entity.type
_entity.pdbx_description
1 polymer ?
#
loop_
_entity_poly.entity_id
_entity_poly.type
_entity_poly.pdbx_seq_one_letter_code
_entity_poly.pdbx_strand_id
1 'polypeptide(L)'
;MSKLYFSYGRGESFTSIKLANKKNGYSHPIRELMQNSLDASREAKNDKCIIDIYIEKINKNDVPNIGDYEKALENSISLLKSRNGYTSGNKQIVESIEKELEKDSIDVLMFVDNGTGMDYDKLGNLLDEISNHANENAGGSYGVGHLSSYHLSSLRYVLYATKYNQNNQIENLFTGSTILAGHEDKDSLRGSKGRIIAKVPKNETNPKFEYPTIFPKFIQLKMDKLETT
;
A
#
# COMPACT_ATOMS: atom_id res chain seq x y z
N MET A 1 8.57 15.46 -8.61
CA MET A 1 7.79 14.28 -9.02
C MET A 1 8.13 13.14 -8.09
N SER A 2 7.11 12.43 -7.58
CA SER A 2 7.32 11.21 -6.80
C SER A 2 7.75 10.05 -7.71
N LYS A 3 8.20 8.94 -7.13
CA LYS A 3 8.58 7.71 -7.85
C LYS A 3 8.12 6.48 -7.09
N LEU A 4 7.73 5.43 -7.79
CA LEU A 4 7.60 4.10 -7.19
C LEU A 4 8.98 3.45 -7.11
N TYR A 5 9.44 3.18 -5.88
CA TYR A 5 10.78 2.65 -5.62
C TYR A 5 10.69 1.28 -4.96
N PHE A 6 11.45 0.33 -5.51
CA PHE A 6 11.66 -0.99 -4.93
C PHE A 6 13.10 -1.08 -4.43
N SER A 7 13.28 -1.38 -3.14
CA SER A 7 14.61 -1.58 -2.57
C SER A 7 15.30 -2.81 -3.18
N TYR A 8 16.63 -2.86 -3.05
CA TYR A 8 17.37 -4.09 -3.31
C TYR A 8 16.77 -5.23 -2.48
N GLY A 9 16.55 -6.38 -3.11
CA GLY A 9 15.89 -7.50 -2.45
C GLY A 9 16.15 -8.81 -3.16
N ARG A 10 15.86 -9.92 -2.48
CA ARG A 10 15.91 -11.24 -3.10
C ARG A 10 14.67 -11.45 -3.97
N GLY A 11 14.81 -12.29 -4.99
CA GLY A 11 13.73 -12.69 -5.89
C GLY A 11 12.74 -13.60 -5.18
N GLU A 12 11.92 -13.01 -4.33
CA GLU A 12 10.82 -13.68 -3.65
C GLU A 12 9.62 -13.81 -4.60
N SER A 13 8.83 -14.87 -4.44
CA SER A 13 7.54 -15.00 -5.12
C SER A 13 6.54 -13.93 -4.64
N PHE A 14 5.38 -13.81 -5.29
CA PHE A 14 4.29 -13.01 -4.72
C PHE A 14 4.02 -13.47 -3.29
N THR A 15 3.94 -12.52 -2.36
CA THR A 15 3.62 -12.79 -0.95
C THR A 15 2.26 -13.49 -0.85
N SER A 16 2.20 -14.52 0.00
CA SER A 16 1.04 -15.31 0.46
C SER A 16 -0.18 -15.38 -0.47
N ILE A 17 -0.54 -16.60 -0.89
CA ILE A 17 -1.81 -16.91 -1.55
C ILE A 17 -3.02 -16.41 -0.73
N LYS A 18 -2.91 -16.22 0.60
CA LYS A 18 -4.00 -15.68 1.43
C LYS A 18 -4.42 -14.25 1.04
N LEU A 19 -3.49 -13.41 0.55
CA LEU A 19 -3.84 -12.10 -0.03
C LEU A 19 -4.68 -12.23 -1.31
N ALA A 20 -4.56 -13.36 -2.02
CA ALA A 20 -5.33 -13.66 -3.23
C ALA A 20 -6.66 -14.38 -2.94
N ASN A 21 -6.70 -15.16 -1.85
CA ASN A 21 -7.87 -15.95 -1.48
C ASN A 21 -8.90 -15.09 -0.75
N LYS A 22 -9.80 -14.47 -1.53
CA LYS A 22 -11.03 -13.79 -1.07
C LYS A 22 -12.05 -14.73 -0.38
N LYS A 23 -11.70 -16.00 -0.12
CA LYS A 23 -12.59 -17.04 0.42
C LYS A 23 -13.19 -16.71 1.80
N ASN A 24 -12.54 -15.87 2.60
CA ASN A 24 -13.03 -15.48 3.93
C ASN A 24 -13.88 -14.19 3.93
N GLY A 25 -14.19 -13.64 2.75
CA GLY A 25 -14.99 -12.42 2.62
C GLY A 25 -14.24 -11.15 3.06
N TYR A 26 -14.91 -10.00 2.93
CA TYR A 26 -14.35 -8.68 3.21
C TYR A 26 -14.54 -8.21 4.65
N SER A 27 -15.31 -8.95 5.46
CA SER A 27 -15.73 -8.53 6.80
C SER A 27 -14.56 -8.39 7.77
N HIS A 28 -13.61 -9.32 7.76
CA HIS A 28 -12.46 -9.26 8.65
C HIS A 28 -11.52 -8.08 8.33
N PRO A 29 -11.06 -7.88 7.08
CA PRO A 29 -10.27 -6.70 6.74
C PRO A 29 -10.97 -5.37 7.04
N ILE A 30 -12.27 -5.27 6.77
CA ILE A 30 -13.04 -4.04 7.06
C ILE A 30 -13.12 -3.80 8.57
N ARG A 31 -13.41 -4.85 9.36
CA ARG A 31 -13.46 -4.75 10.82
C ARG A 31 -12.14 -4.24 11.39
N GLU A 32 -11.02 -4.76 10.89
CA GLU A 32 -9.70 -4.33 11.32
C GLU A 32 -9.46 -2.85 11.03
N LEU A 33 -9.78 -2.39 9.81
CA LEU A 33 -9.62 -0.98 9.44
C LEU A 33 -10.47 -0.08 10.34
N MET A 34 -11.71 -0.49 10.65
CA MET A 34 -12.57 0.25 11.58
C MET A 34 -12.02 0.27 13.01
N GLN A 35 -11.38 -0.81 13.46
CA GLN A 35 -10.74 -0.85 14.78
C GLN A 35 -9.54 0.09 14.84
N ASN A 36 -8.70 0.12 13.80
CA ASN A 36 -7.58 1.04 13.71
C ASN A 36 -8.03 2.52 13.75
N SER A 37 -9.07 2.87 12.99
CA SER A 37 -9.65 4.21 13.02
C SER A 37 -10.26 4.57 14.39
N LEU A 38 -10.92 3.60 15.06
CA LEU A 38 -11.46 3.81 16.40
C LEU A 38 -10.37 4.09 17.43
N ASP A 39 -9.28 3.33 17.38
CA ASP A 39 -8.16 3.51 18.32
C ASP A 39 -7.41 4.82 18.04
N ALA A 40 -7.18 5.17 16.77
CA ALA A 40 -6.61 6.47 16.39
C ALA A 40 -7.49 7.65 16.81
N SER A 41 -8.82 7.53 16.69
CA SER A 41 -9.76 8.56 17.16
C SER A 41 -9.76 8.69 18.69
N ARG A 42 -9.55 7.60 19.44
CA ARG A 42 -9.42 7.63 20.90
C ARG A 42 -8.11 8.30 21.32
N GLU A 43 -7.02 8.02 20.63
CA GLU A 43 -5.72 8.68 20.85
C GLU A 43 -5.83 10.19 20.60
N ALA A 44 -6.57 10.60 19.57
CA ALA A 44 -6.88 12.00 19.26
C ALA A 44 -7.79 12.67 20.29
N LYS A 45 -8.36 11.92 21.25
CA LYS A 45 -9.34 12.40 22.23
C LYS A 45 -10.59 13.02 21.61
N ASN A 46 -10.99 12.53 20.44
CA ASN A 46 -12.26 12.96 19.83
C ASN A 46 -13.44 12.42 20.63
N ASP A 47 -14.49 13.23 20.77
CA ASP A 47 -15.75 12.80 21.38
C ASP A 47 -16.46 11.70 20.56
N LYS A 48 -16.17 11.63 19.25
CA LYS A 48 -16.73 10.64 18.33
C LYS A 48 -15.71 10.23 17.27
N CYS A 49 -15.60 8.91 17.06
CA CYS A 49 -14.93 8.37 15.88
C CYS A 49 -15.84 8.52 14.64
N ILE A 50 -15.32 9.19 13.63
CA ILE A 50 -15.98 9.40 12.33
C ILE A 50 -15.13 8.71 11.28
N ILE A 51 -15.76 7.85 10.49
CA ILE A 51 -15.13 7.15 9.37
C ILE A 51 -16.03 7.34 8.16
N ASP A 52 -15.54 8.09 7.18
CA ASP A 52 -16.18 8.21 5.88
C ASP A 52 -15.59 7.15 4.93
N ILE A 53 -16.46 6.36 4.32
CA ILE A 53 -16.08 5.30 3.38
C ILE A 53 -16.55 5.70 1.98
N TYR A 54 -15.62 5.75 1.03
CA TYR A 54 -15.89 6.11 -0.36
C TYR A 54 -15.51 4.97 -1.28
N ILE A 55 -16.28 4.78 -2.35
CA ILE A 55 -15.86 4.03 -3.54
C ILE A 55 -15.92 5.02 -4.69
N GLU A 56 -14.76 5.42 -5.20
CA GLU A 56 -14.64 6.41 -6.27
C GLU A 56 -14.02 5.77 -7.50
N LYS A 57 -14.63 6.03 -8.65
CA LYS A 57 -14.09 5.60 -9.94
C LYS A 57 -13.17 6.69 -10.48
N ILE A 58 -11.90 6.37 -10.66
CA ILE A 58 -10.88 7.30 -11.19
C ILE A 58 -10.36 6.80 -12.54
N ASN A 59 -9.75 7.69 -13.34
CA ASN A 59 -9.02 7.24 -14.52
C ASN A 59 -7.80 6.41 -14.08
N LYS A 60 -7.48 5.32 -14.79
CA LYS A 60 -6.29 4.51 -14.47
C LYS A 60 -5.01 5.35 -14.40
N ASN A 61 -4.88 6.34 -15.27
CA ASN A 61 -3.72 7.22 -15.33
C ASN A 61 -3.63 8.21 -14.16
N ASP A 62 -4.71 8.38 -13.37
CA ASP A 62 -4.68 9.16 -12.13
C ASP A 62 -4.12 8.34 -10.95
N VAL A 63 -3.97 7.01 -11.09
CA VAL A 63 -3.29 6.18 -10.10
C VAL A 63 -1.80 6.56 -10.07
N PRO A 64 -1.26 6.99 -8.91
CA PRO A 64 0.11 7.45 -8.82
C PRO A 64 1.12 6.38 -9.29
N ASN A 65 2.03 6.76 -10.18
CA ASN A 65 3.10 5.88 -10.70
C ASN A 65 2.59 4.56 -11.32
N ILE A 66 1.40 4.56 -11.95
CA ILE A 66 0.82 3.34 -12.52
C ILE A 66 1.70 2.71 -13.61
N GLY A 67 2.37 3.52 -14.45
CA GLY A 67 3.27 2.99 -15.48
C GLY A 67 4.52 2.32 -14.89
N ASP A 68 5.08 2.85 -13.80
CA ASP A 68 6.20 2.20 -13.10
C ASP A 68 5.73 0.87 -12.47
N TYR A 69 4.50 0.84 -11.96
CA TYR A 69 3.89 -0.37 -11.41
C TYR A 69 3.66 -1.44 -12.48
N GLU A 70 3.08 -1.09 -13.64
CA GLU A 70 2.87 -2.00 -14.78
C GLU A 70 4.20 -2.61 -15.24
N LYS A 71 5.24 -1.77 -15.39
CA LYS A 71 6.58 -2.23 -15.75
C LYS A 71 7.19 -3.17 -14.70
N ALA A 72 7.05 -2.84 -13.41
CA ALA A 72 7.53 -3.70 -12.34
C ALA A 72 6.82 -5.06 -12.35
N LEU A 73 5.50 -5.10 -12.59
CA LEU A 73 4.72 -6.32 -12.72
C LEU A 73 5.20 -7.18 -13.90
N GLU A 74 5.43 -6.59 -15.07
CA GLU A 74 5.97 -7.29 -16.25
C GLU A 74 7.33 -7.94 -15.95
N ASN A 75 8.22 -7.21 -15.27
CA ASN A 75 9.51 -7.72 -14.84
C ASN A 75 9.37 -8.84 -13.81
N SER A 76 8.45 -8.72 -12.86
CA SER A 76 8.11 -9.77 -11.88
C SER A 76 7.65 -11.06 -12.58
N ILE A 77 6.73 -10.94 -13.54
CA ILE A 77 6.21 -12.07 -14.31
C ILE A 77 7.34 -12.75 -15.09
N SER A 78 8.19 -11.95 -15.74
CA SER A 78 9.33 -12.45 -16.52
C SER A 78 10.31 -13.22 -15.66
N LEU A 79 10.67 -12.70 -14.48
CA LEU A 79 11.56 -13.38 -13.54
C LEU A 79 10.95 -14.66 -12.97
N LEU A 80 9.66 -14.66 -12.65
CA LEU A 80 8.97 -15.87 -12.19
C LEU A 80 8.95 -16.96 -13.26
N LYS A 81 8.71 -16.60 -14.52
CA LYS A 81 8.74 -17.55 -15.64
C LYS A 81 10.14 -18.13 -15.85
N SER A 82 11.19 -17.31 -15.83
CA SER A 82 12.58 -17.76 -16.03
C SER A 82 13.07 -18.70 -14.93
N ARG A 83 12.53 -18.57 -13.71
CA ARG A 83 12.88 -19.42 -12.55
C ARG A 83 11.93 -20.59 -12.31
N ASN A 84 11.03 -20.91 -13.25
CA ASN A 84 9.97 -21.91 -13.07
C ASN A 84 9.08 -21.67 -11.83
N GLY A 85 8.99 -20.42 -11.37
CA GLY A 85 8.21 -19.97 -10.21
C GLY A 85 6.79 -19.53 -10.54
N TYR A 86 6.38 -19.56 -11.82
CA TYR A 86 5.03 -19.16 -12.26
C TYR A 86 3.98 -20.26 -12.00
N THR A 87 3.78 -20.57 -10.72
CA THR A 87 2.82 -21.58 -10.23
C THR A 87 1.36 -21.15 -10.43
N SER A 88 0.41 -22.08 -10.25
CA SER A 88 -1.03 -21.78 -10.34
C SER A 88 -1.49 -20.67 -9.39
N GLY A 89 -0.94 -20.60 -8.17
CA GLY A 89 -1.23 -19.54 -7.21
C GLY A 89 -0.73 -18.16 -7.68
N ASN A 90 0.47 -18.10 -8.24
CA ASN A 90 1.01 -16.86 -8.81
C ASN A 90 0.23 -16.42 -10.05
N LYS A 91 -0.20 -17.37 -10.88
CA LYS A 91 -1.03 -17.10 -12.06
C LYS A 91 -2.35 -16.43 -11.67
N GLN A 92 -3.06 -16.94 -10.66
CA GLN A 92 -4.31 -16.34 -10.17
C GLN A 92 -4.13 -14.89 -9.68
N ILE A 93 -3.00 -14.61 -9.02
CA ILE A 93 -2.67 -13.26 -8.55
C ILE A 93 -2.45 -12.34 -9.75
N VAL A 94 -1.64 -12.77 -10.71
CA VAL A 94 -1.32 -11.99 -11.91
C VAL A 94 -2.57 -11.72 -12.74
N GLU A 95 -3.39 -12.75 -13.00
CA GLU A 95 -4.67 -12.59 -13.73
C GLU A 95 -5.60 -11.58 -13.04
N SER A 96 -5.64 -11.58 -11.70
CA SER A 96 -6.46 -10.60 -10.95
C SER A 96 -5.94 -9.16 -11.08
N ILE A 97 -4.62 -8.98 -11.17
CA ILE A 97 -4.00 -7.66 -11.35
C ILE A 97 -4.18 -7.19 -12.79
N GLU A 98 -3.84 -8.03 -13.78
CA GLU A 98 -3.94 -7.73 -15.21
C GLU A 98 -5.38 -7.34 -15.60
N LYS A 99 -6.39 -8.10 -15.14
CA LYS A 99 -7.81 -7.78 -15.37
C LYS A 99 -8.22 -6.39 -14.85
N GLU A 100 -7.60 -5.93 -13.78
CA GLU A 100 -7.86 -4.59 -13.24
C GLU A 100 -7.14 -3.51 -14.06
N LEU A 101 -5.91 -3.79 -14.49
CA LEU A 101 -5.09 -2.89 -15.33
C LEU A 101 -5.61 -2.74 -16.78
N GLU A 102 -6.37 -3.71 -17.30
CA GLU A 102 -7.03 -3.65 -18.61
C GLU A 102 -8.13 -2.57 -18.68
N LYS A 103 -8.61 -2.07 -17.54
CA LYS A 103 -9.67 -1.07 -17.49
C LYS A 103 -9.13 0.34 -17.68
N ASP A 104 -9.91 1.19 -18.35
CA ASP A 104 -9.63 2.63 -18.44
C ASP A 104 -9.85 3.37 -17.11
N SER A 105 -10.66 2.77 -16.22
CA SER A 105 -11.02 3.33 -14.92
C SER A 105 -10.89 2.29 -13.81
N ILE A 106 -10.40 2.73 -12.65
CA ILE A 106 -10.18 1.89 -11.46
C ILE A 106 -11.11 2.37 -10.35
N ASP A 107 -11.76 1.43 -9.67
CA ASP A 107 -12.52 1.73 -8.45
C ASP A 107 -11.58 1.76 -7.25
N VAL A 108 -11.56 2.89 -6.52
CA VAL A 108 -10.75 3.10 -5.32
C VAL A 108 -11.65 3.13 -4.09
N LEU A 109 -11.45 2.15 -3.21
CA LEU A 109 -12.03 2.13 -1.87
C LEU A 109 -11.17 2.98 -0.93
N MET A 110 -11.75 4.02 -0.34
CA MET A 110 -11.08 4.92 0.59
C MET A 110 -11.77 4.89 1.94
N PHE A 111 -10.96 4.80 2.99
CA PHE A 111 -11.36 5.01 4.38
C PHE A 111 -10.72 6.32 4.83
N VAL A 112 -11.53 7.26 5.28
CA VAL A 112 -11.08 8.57 5.75
C VAL A 112 -11.61 8.74 7.15
N ASP A 113 -10.72 8.80 8.14
CA ASP A 113 -11.08 8.95 9.54
C ASP A 113 -10.57 10.26 10.15
N ASN A 114 -11.09 10.58 11.33
CA ASN A 114 -10.71 11.77 12.10
C ASN A 114 -9.65 11.47 13.17
N GLY A 115 -8.85 10.41 13.03
CA GLY A 115 -7.80 10.07 13.98
C GLY A 115 -6.65 11.09 14.05
N THR A 116 -5.61 10.78 14.81
CA THR A 116 -4.43 11.65 14.98
C THR A 116 -3.62 11.89 13.71
N GLY A 117 -3.90 11.13 12.65
CA GLY A 117 -2.97 10.91 11.56
C GLY A 117 -1.74 10.10 11.99
N MET A 118 -0.89 9.86 11.00
CA MET A 118 0.44 9.27 11.13
C MET A 118 1.50 10.31 10.80
N ASP A 119 2.46 10.49 11.71
CA ASP A 119 3.69 11.18 11.41
C ASP A 119 4.62 10.30 10.55
N TYR A 120 5.82 10.81 10.26
CA TYR A 120 6.81 10.12 9.44
C TYR A 120 7.21 8.76 10.04
N ASP A 121 7.40 8.67 11.37
CA ASP A 121 7.87 7.46 12.04
C ASP A 121 6.76 6.41 12.11
N LYS A 122 5.52 6.80 12.46
CA LYS A 122 4.35 5.91 12.45
C LYS A 122 4.10 5.35 11.04
N LEU A 123 4.17 6.20 10.01
CA LEU A 123 4.00 5.76 8.62
C LEU A 123 5.15 4.84 8.17
N GLY A 124 6.39 5.15 8.54
CA GLY A 124 7.56 4.31 8.27
C GLY A 124 7.42 2.92 8.90
N ASN A 125 7.09 2.87 10.19
CA ASN A 125 6.89 1.63 10.93
C ASN A 125 5.77 0.77 10.33
N LEU A 126 4.63 1.35 9.96
CA LEU A 126 3.54 0.64 9.28
C LEU A 126 4.05 -0.07 8.01
N LEU A 127 4.84 0.65 7.20
CA LEU A 127 5.39 0.11 5.95
C LEU A 127 6.51 -0.91 6.18
N ASP A 128 7.26 -0.80 7.27
CA ASP A 128 8.33 -1.71 7.67
C ASP A 128 7.80 -2.98 8.35
N GLU A 129 6.70 -2.93 9.10
CA GLU A 129 6.01 -4.12 9.63
C GLU A 129 5.44 -4.97 8.48
N ILE A 130 4.88 -4.32 7.47
CA ILE A 130 4.56 -4.97 6.19
C ILE A 130 5.81 -5.62 5.60
N SER A 131 6.99 -5.04 5.78
CA SER A 131 8.27 -5.56 5.30
C SER A 131 8.67 -6.89 5.98
N ASN A 132 8.54 -6.98 7.30
CA ASN A 132 9.00 -8.12 8.09
C ASN A 132 8.04 -9.32 8.10
N HIS A 133 6.72 -9.10 8.07
CA HIS A 133 5.73 -10.17 8.20
C HIS A 133 5.25 -10.80 6.87
N ALA A 134 5.90 -10.48 5.74
CA ALA A 134 5.60 -11.15 4.47
C ALA A 134 6.08 -12.62 4.42
N ASN A 135 7.00 -12.99 5.30
CA ASN A 135 7.53 -14.35 5.40
C ASN A 135 7.03 -14.99 6.69
N GLU A 136 5.81 -15.55 6.75
CA GLU A 136 5.50 -16.50 7.84
C GLU A 136 4.30 -17.44 7.58
N ASN A 137 4.63 -18.72 7.43
CA ASN A 137 3.80 -19.90 7.68
C ASN A 137 3.70 -20.17 9.18
N ALA A 138 3.17 -19.24 9.98
CA ALA A 138 2.92 -19.47 11.41
C ALA A 138 1.42 -19.41 11.71
N GLY A 139 0.83 -20.59 11.94
CA GLY A 139 -0.53 -20.72 12.45
C GLY A 139 -0.56 -20.32 13.93
N GLY A 140 -0.82 -19.05 14.19
CA GLY A 140 -0.97 -18.49 15.53
C GLY A 140 -1.53 -17.08 15.40
N SER A 141 -2.18 -16.57 16.44
CA SER A 141 -2.92 -15.30 16.49
C SER A 141 -2.06 -14.02 16.29
N TYR A 142 -1.41 -13.86 15.13
CA TYR A 142 -0.41 -12.82 14.85
C TYR A 142 -0.97 -11.67 14.02
N GLY A 143 -0.56 -10.44 14.35
CA GLY A 143 -0.95 -9.18 13.71
C GLY A 143 -0.86 -9.25 12.18
N VAL A 144 -1.99 -9.50 11.53
CA VAL A 144 -2.15 -9.37 10.07
C VAL A 144 -2.89 -8.07 9.73
N GLY A 145 -3.17 -7.25 10.75
CA GLY A 145 -4.08 -6.12 10.64
C GLY A 145 -3.66 -5.09 9.59
N HIS A 146 -2.36 -4.82 9.54
CA HIS A 146 -1.70 -3.93 8.57
C HIS A 146 -1.80 -4.41 7.10
N LEU A 147 -1.99 -5.71 6.86
CA LEU A 147 -2.20 -6.26 5.52
C LEU A 147 -3.68 -6.25 5.09
N SER A 148 -4.60 -5.85 5.97
CA SER A 148 -6.05 -5.84 5.67
C SER A 148 -6.38 -5.03 4.42
N SER A 149 -5.75 -3.86 4.25
CA SER A 149 -5.94 -3.02 3.06
C SER A 149 -5.57 -3.74 1.76
N TYR A 150 -4.55 -4.60 1.78
CA TYR A 150 -4.14 -5.37 0.60
C TYR A 150 -5.12 -6.49 0.24
N HIS A 151 -5.84 -7.05 1.21
CA HIS A 151 -6.89 -8.04 0.94
C HIS A 151 -8.09 -7.40 0.21
N LEU A 152 -8.26 -6.08 0.33
CA LEU A 152 -9.31 -5.32 -0.35
C LEU A 152 -8.85 -4.80 -1.73
N SER A 153 -7.55 -4.77 -2.03
CA SER A 153 -6.99 -4.21 -3.26
C SER A 153 -6.64 -5.31 -4.27
N SER A 154 -7.36 -5.38 -5.39
CA SER A 154 -7.05 -6.31 -6.50
C SER A 154 -5.66 -6.05 -7.10
N LEU A 155 -5.21 -4.78 -7.11
CA LEU A 155 -3.87 -4.39 -7.55
C LEU A 155 -2.78 -4.66 -6.51
N ARG A 156 -3.14 -5.08 -5.29
CA ARG A 156 -2.20 -5.12 -4.15
C ARG A 156 -1.44 -3.79 -4.00
N TYR A 157 -2.14 -2.70 -4.26
CA TYR A 157 -1.64 -1.34 -4.23
C TYR A 157 -2.54 -0.57 -3.26
N VAL A 158 -1.94 -0.08 -2.17
CA VAL A 158 -2.62 0.72 -1.15
C VAL A 158 -1.99 2.11 -1.12
N LEU A 159 -2.83 3.14 -1.04
CA LEU A 159 -2.40 4.52 -0.89
C LEU A 159 -2.66 4.97 0.55
N TYR A 160 -1.69 5.65 1.14
CA TYR A 160 -1.78 6.25 2.47
C TYR A 160 -1.63 7.75 2.35
N ALA A 161 -2.59 8.48 2.91
CA ALA A 161 -2.57 9.92 3.02
C ALA A 161 -2.91 10.28 4.47
N THR A 162 -2.13 11.19 5.03
CA THR A 162 -2.23 11.55 6.45
C THR A 162 -2.04 13.04 6.63
N LYS A 163 -2.84 13.60 7.53
CA LYS A 163 -2.72 14.93 8.11
C LYS A 163 -2.45 14.74 9.59
N TYR A 164 -1.39 15.35 10.12
CA TYR A 164 -1.06 15.25 11.54
C TYR A 164 -0.54 16.58 12.08
N ASN A 165 -0.75 16.82 13.37
CA ASN A 165 -0.27 18.02 14.05
C ASN A 165 1.15 17.79 14.59
N GLN A 166 2.11 18.57 14.10
CA GLN A 166 3.48 18.59 14.58
C GLN A 166 3.79 19.99 15.10
N ASN A 167 3.93 20.14 16.42
CA ASN A 167 4.26 21.42 17.07
C ASN A 167 3.33 22.58 16.67
N ASN A 168 2.02 22.35 16.64
CA ASN A 168 0.97 23.30 16.21
C ASN A 168 1.01 23.67 14.72
N GLN A 169 1.65 22.84 13.90
CA GLN A 169 1.62 22.94 12.44
C GLN A 169 1.03 21.67 11.85
N ILE A 170 0.12 21.82 10.90
CA ILE A 170 -0.48 20.68 10.21
C ILE A 170 0.44 20.26 9.08
N GLU A 171 0.93 19.03 9.16
CA GLU A 171 1.80 18.41 8.20
C GLU A 171 1.06 17.35 7.38
N ASN A 172 1.47 17.19 6.13
CA ASN A 172 0.90 16.22 5.21
C ASN A 172 1.96 15.19 4.80
N LEU A 173 1.61 13.90 4.85
CA LEU A 173 2.41 12.86 4.21
C LEU A 173 1.55 11.97 3.33
N PHE A 174 2.11 11.63 2.18
CA PHE A 174 1.52 10.77 1.19
C PHE A 174 2.50 9.67 0.82
N THR A 175 2.02 8.44 0.68
CA THR A 175 2.77 7.39 0.03
C THR A 175 1.82 6.36 -0.55
N GLY A 176 2.36 5.46 -1.35
CA GLY A 176 1.67 4.31 -1.86
C GLY A 176 2.58 3.11 -1.67
N SER A 177 2.00 1.96 -1.35
CA SER A 177 2.77 0.75 -1.09
C SER A 177 2.17 -0.39 -1.90
N THR A 178 3.04 -1.13 -2.58
CA THR A 178 2.68 -2.21 -3.50
C THR A 178 3.33 -3.51 -3.09
N ILE A 179 2.66 -4.64 -3.34
CA ILE A 179 3.22 -5.98 -3.12
C ILE A 179 3.15 -6.78 -4.42
N LEU A 180 4.30 -6.91 -5.09
CA LEU A 180 4.54 -7.73 -6.28
C LEU A 180 5.48 -8.90 -5.94
N ALA A 181 5.94 -9.64 -6.95
CA ALA A 181 7.09 -10.54 -6.77
C ALA A 181 8.39 -9.76 -6.95
N GLY A 182 9.49 -10.28 -6.42
CA GLY A 182 10.82 -9.75 -6.74
C GLY A 182 11.05 -9.78 -8.25
N HIS A 183 11.80 -8.82 -8.76
CA HIS A 183 11.98 -8.62 -10.20
C HIS A 183 13.35 -8.02 -10.50
N GLU A 184 13.77 -8.09 -11.76
CA GLU A 184 14.99 -7.43 -12.22
C GLU A 184 14.64 -6.05 -12.78
N ASP A 185 15.39 -5.01 -12.38
CA ASP A 185 15.34 -3.69 -12.97
C ASP A 185 16.76 -3.13 -13.10
N LYS A 186 17.16 -2.80 -14.33
CA LYS A 186 18.50 -2.29 -14.69
C LYS A 186 19.63 -3.11 -14.05
N ASP A 187 19.61 -4.42 -14.31
CA ASP A 187 20.59 -5.40 -13.82
C ASP A 187 20.66 -5.55 -12.28
N SER A 188 19.69 -5.00 -11.56
CA SER A 188 19.58 -5.10 -10.11
C SER A 188 18.34 -5.90 -9.73
N LEU A 189 18.50 -6.80 -8.76
CA LEU A 189 17.38 -7.54 -8.19
C LEU A 189 16.64 -6.66 -7.20
N ARG A 190 15.36 -6.41 -7.48
CA ARG A 190 14.44 -5.61 -6.68
C ARG A 190 13.55 -6.51 -5.86
N GLY A 191 13.26 -6.07 -4.64
CA GLY A 191 12.36 -6.76 -3.73
C GLY A 191 10.90 -6.73 -4.19
N SER A 192 10.06 -7.46 -3.47
CA SER A 192 8.61 -7.57 -3.72
C SER A 192 7.82 -6.29 -3.40
N LYS A 193 8.36 -5.40 -2.58
CA LYS A 193 7.63 -4.24 -2.03
C LYS A 193 8.09 -2.95 -2.65
N GLY A 194 7.14 -2.21 -3.22
CA GLY A 194 7.37 -0.89 -3.79
C GLY A 194 6.76 0.18 -2.90
N ARG A 195 7.44 1.33 -2.76
CA ARG A 195 6.96 2.50 -2.01
C ARG A 195 7.00 3.74 -2.90
N ILE A 196 5.96 4.56 -2.87
CA ILE A 196 6.01 5.91 -3.46
C ILE A 196 6.87 6.79 -2.56
N ILE A 197 7.92 7.34 -3.13
CA ILE A 197 8.85 8.24 -2.45
C ILE A 197 9.00 9.56 -3.20
N ALA A 198 9.30 10.62 -2.47
CA ALA A 198 9.62 11.93 -3.01
C ALA A 198 11.00 11.94 -3.66
N LYS A 199 11.92 11.12 -3.14
CA LYS A 199 13.32 11.11 -3.55
C LYS A 199 13.95 9.73 -3.37
N VAL A 200 14.67 9.28 -4.39
CA VAL A 200 15.43 8.03 -4.35
C VAL A 200 16.47 8.09 -3.22
N PRO A 201 16.50 7.08 -2.32
CA PRO A 201 17.46 7.06 -1.22
C PRO A 201 18.90 6.99 -1.74
N LYS A 202 19.83 7.68 -1.08
CA LYS A 202 21.26 7.63 -1.43
C LYS A 202 21.90 6.27 -1.12
N ASN A 203 21.41 5.59 -0.10
CA ASN A 203 21.88 4.29 0.33
C ASN A 203 20.77 3.26 0.08
N GLU A 204 20.93 2.38 -0.90
CA GLU A 204 19.89 1.38 -1.23
C GLU A 204 19.82 0.21 -0.25
N THR A 205 20.89 -0.08 0.50
CA THR A 205 20.94 -1.20 1.45
C THR A 205 20.38 -0.84 2.82
N ASN A 206 20.43 0.44 3.18
CA ASN A 206 19.74 0.99 4.34
C ASN A 206 19.05 2.32 3.96
N PRO A 207 17.93 2.24 3.22
CA PRO A 207 17.29 3.41 2.65
C PRO A 207 16.60 4.26 3.71
N LYS A 208 16.96 5.55 3.75
CA LYS A 208 16.17 6.57 4.43
C LYS A 208 15.16 7.13 3.43
N PHE A 209 13.89 6.80 3.62
CA PHE A 209 12.83 7.19 2.69
C PHE A 209 12.43 8.65 2.88
N GLU A 210 12.05 9.33 1.81
CA GLU A 210 11.40 10.64 1.90
C GLU A 210 10.03 10.50 1.24
N TYR A 211 8.97 10.90 1.92
CA TYR A 211 7.60 10.76 1.41
C TYR A 211 7.09 12.07 0.82
N PRO A 212 6.31 12.03 -0.29
CA PRO A 212 5.66 13.22 -0.80
C PRO A 212 4.73 13.87 0.23
N THR A 213 4.56 15.20 0.13
CA THR A 213 3.66 15.98 1.00
C THR A 213 2.41 16.49 0.27
N ILE A 214 2.31 16.21 -1.04
CA ILE A 214 1.20 16.62 -1.90
C ILE A 214 0.37 15.38 -2.24
N PHE A 215 -0.94 15.47 -2.04
CA PHE A 215 -1.85 14.38 -2.38
C PHE A 215 -2.22 14.38 -3.87
N PRO A 216 -2.47 13.19 -4.46
CA PRO A 216 -3.22 13.09 -5.71
C PRO A 216 -4.57 13.80 -5.59
N LYS A 217 -5.05 14.40 -6.69
CA LYS A 217 -6.26 15.25 -6.68
C LYS A 217 -7.49 14.56 -6.07
N PHE A 218 -7.75 13.30 -6.41
CA PHE A 218 -8.91 12.57 -5.89
C PHE A 218 -8.85 12.31 -4.37
N ILE A 219 -7.63 12.23 -3.80
CA ILE A 219 -7.39 12.15 -2.36
C ILE A 219 -7.48 13.53 -1.71
N GLN A 220 -6.86 14.54 -2.32
CA GLN A 220 -6.83 15.92 -1.80
C GLN A 220 -8.24 16.42 -1.46
N LEU A 221 -9.22 16.19 -2.35
CA LEU A 221 -10.62 16.59 -2.16
C LEU A 221 -11.28 16.01 -0.90
N LYS A 222 -10.80 14.85 -0.41
CA LYS A 222 -11.30 14.25 0.83
C LYS A 222 -10.51 14.79 2.02
N MET A 223 -9.19 14.84 1.89
CA MET A 223 -8.30 15.33 2.95
C MET A 223 -8.61 16.80 3.31
N ASP A 224 -8.99 17.64 2.36
CA ASP A 224 -9.35 19.05 2.59
C ASP A 224 -10.57 19.24 3.49
N LYS A 225 -11.43 18.22 3.61
CA LYS A 225 -12.62 18.25 4.47
C LYS A 225 -12.30 17.86 5.92
N LEU A 226 -11.12 17.30 6.16
CA LEU A 226 -10.70 16.93 7.51
C LEU A 226 -10.22 18.16 8.26
N GLU A 227 -10.84 18.39 9.41
CA GLU A 227 -10.30 19.26 10.45
C GLU A 227 -9.23 18.46 11.21
N THR A 228 -8.01 18.97 11.28
CA THR A 228 -6.96 18.38 12.10
C THR A 228 -6.86 19.17 13.39
N THR A 229 -7.17 18.50 14.51
CA THR A 229 -6.99 19.02 15.88
C THR A 229 -5.57 18.78 16.38
#